data_AF-A0A3N5VHN4-F1
#
_entry.id   AF-A0A3N5VHN4-F1
#
_cell.length_a   1.000
_cell.length_b   1.000
_cell.length_c   1.000
_cell.angle_alpha   90.00
_cell.angle_beta   90.00
_cell.angle_gamma   90.00
#
_symmetry.space_group_name_H-M   'P 1'
#
loop_
_entity.id
_entity.type
_entity.pdbx_description
1 polymer ?
#
loop_
_entity_poly.entity_id
_entity_poly.type
_entity_poly.pdbx_seq_one_letter_code
_entity_poly.pdbx_strand_id
1 'polypeptide(L)'
;MRDIWNTGKIFVNSRESNLTKGTTGIVSIPKKAGANAIRQIFTRAWKIQNIRPPDSNITRHEFKSTHCFRKFFETRAMKSMKLLNVKILMGHDTGLEKSYYKPTEQELLEDYLKVVDLLTINEINKLKLEFEEKLQIEKSQLEAIAKDVAFLKRIYNKLKG
;
A
#
# COMPACT_ATOMS: atom_id res chain seq x y z
N MET A 1 6.32 -28.39 13.33
CA MET A 1 6.66 -27.52 12.19
C MET A 1 7.70 -26.53 12.67
N ARG A 2 8.97 -26.65 12.27
CA ARG A 2 10.06 -25.76 12.71
C ARG A 2 10.26 -24.70 11.65
N ASP A 3 10.07 -23.43 11.99
CA ASP A 3 10.28 -22.32 11.07
C ASP A 3 11.77 -22.15 10.76
N ILE A 4 12.15 -22.59 9.57
CA ILE A 4 13.53 -22.56 9.07
C ILE A 4 13.82 -21.17 8.50
N TRP A 5 13.90 -20.16 9.37
CA TRP A 5 14.36 -18.84 8.95
C TRP A 5 15.86 -18.91 8.67
N ASN A 6 16.24 -18.83 7.39
CA ASN A 6 17.63 -18.76 6.95
C ASN A 6 18.22 -17.38 7.31
N THR A 7 18.72 -17.24 8.54
CA THR A 7 19.37 -16.02 9.06
C THR A 7 20.77 -15.87 8.48
N GLY A 8 20.87 -15.17 7.35
CA GLY A 8 22.14 -14.86 6.70
C GLY A 8 23.03 -13.93 7.54
N LYS A 9 24.20 -14.47 7.94
CA LYS A 9 25.52 -13.87 8.28
C LYS A 9 25.56 -12.46 8.91
N ILE A 10 26.10 -12.40 10.13
CA ILE A 10 26.74 -11.21 10.71
C ILE A 10 28.22 -11.52 10.86
N PHE A 11 29.04 -10.82 10.09
CA PHE A 11 30.50 -10.88 10.16
C PHE A 11 30.96 -10.42 11.54
N VAL A 12 31.83 -11.21 12.17
CA VAL A 12 32.70 -10.78 13.26
C VAL A 12 34.12 -10.97 12.74
N ASN A 13 34.84 -9.84 12.70
CA ASN A 13 36.27 -9.65 12.51
C ASN A 13 37.00 -10.43 11.39
N SER A 14 37.69 -9.63 10.58
CA SER A 14 38.71 -10.03 9.61
C SER A 14 39.78 -10.92 10.26
N ARG A 15 39.77 -12.22 9.93
CA ARG A 15 40.96 -13.06 9.68
C ARG A 15 40.68 -14.53 9.33
N GLU A 16 39.43 -14.99 9.40
CA GLU A 16 39.10 -16.40 9.06
C GLU A 16 38.10 -16.48 7.90
N SER A 17 38.51 -16.02 6.71
CA SER A 17 37.70 -16.13 5.50
C SER A 17 38.07 -17.36 4.70
N ASN A 18 37.67 -18.55 5.15
CA ASN A 18 37.58 -19.75 4.31
C ASN A 18 36.52 -20.76 4.83
N LEU A 19 35.42 -20.30 5.42
CA LEU A 19 34.27 -21.18 5.71
C LEU A 19 33.14 -20.99 4.69
N THR A 20 33.18 -21.91 3.74
CA THR A 20 32.17 -22.29 2.77
C THR A 20 30.77 -22.42 3.40
N LYS A 21 29.78 -21.94 2.64
CA LYS A 21 28.34 -22.27 2.65
C LYS A 21 27.76 -22.97 3.91
N GLY A 22 26.89 -22.25 4.62
CA GLY A 22 25.73 -22.82 5.30
C GLY A 22 25.99 -23.64 6.56
N THR A 23 26.57 -23.05 7.60
CA THR A 23 26.66 -23.71 8.92
C THR A 23 25.38 -23.48 9.70
N THR A 24 24.69 -24.56 10.06
CA THR A 24 23.54 -24.58 10.98
C THR A 24 24.03 -24.54 12.43
N GLY A 25 23.47 -23.65 13.26
CA GLY A 25 23.82 -23.54 14.67
C GLY A 25 22.69 -22.90 15.49
N ILE A 26 22.64 -23.23 16.79
CA ILE A 26 21.69 -22.63 17.73
C ILE A 26 22.13 -21.19 17.96
N VAL A 27 21.25 -20.23 17.64
CA VAL A 27 21.49 -18.81 17.91
C VAL A 27 21.28 -18.59 19.41
N SER A 28 22.37 -18.57 20.19
CA SER A 28 22.28 -18.33 21.64
C SER A 28 21.91 -16.88 21.97
N ILE A 29 22.22 -15.92 21.08
CA ILE A 29 21.92 -14.49 21.23
C ILE A 29 21.35 -13.97 19.90
N PRO A 30 20.06 -13.59 19.82
CA PRO A 30 19.47 -13.08 18.60
C PRO A 30 20.12 -11.74 18.22
N LYS A 31 20.59 -11.63 16.98
CA LYS A 31 21.16 -10.39 16.46
C LYS A 31 20.10 -9.63 15.65
N LYS A 32 20.04 -8.31 15.83
CA LYS A 32 19.14 -7.43 15.06
C LYS A 32 19.41 -7.56 13.56
N ALA A 33 18.36 -7.72 12.76
CA ALA A 33 18.48 -7.75 11.30
C ALA A 33 18.95 -6.39 10.77
N GLY A 34 20.04 -6.39 10.00
CA GLY A 34 20.49 -5.20 9.28
C GLY A 34 19.60 -4.85 8.09
N ALA A 35 19.69 -3.63 7.58
CA ALA A 35 18.92 -3.17 6.42
C ALA A 35 19.12 -4.06 5.17
N ASN A 36 20.33 -4.57 4.98
CA ASN A 36 20.64 -5.53 3.91
C ASN A 36 19.88 -6.85 4.07
N ALA A 37 19.77 -7.38 5.30
CA ALA A 37 19.05 -8.62 5.56
C ALA A 37 17.55 -8.45 5.26
N ILE A 38 16.95 -7.35 5.70
CA ILE A 38 15.54 -7.01 5.41
C ILE A 38 15.31 -6.92 3.90
N ARG A 39 16.19 -6.21 3.16
CA ARG A 39 16.11 -6.14 1.69
C ARG A 39 16.18 -7.52 1.03
N GLN A 40 17.00 -8.43 1.55
CA GLN A 40 17.11 -9.79 1.00
C GLN A 40 15.87 -10.62 1.28
N ILE A 41 15.24 -10.47 2.46
CA ILE A 41 13.97 -11.12 2.77
C ILE A 41 12.90 -10.71 1.74
N PHE A 42 12.74 -9.40 1.49
CA PHE A 42 11.81 -8.92 0.48
C PHE A 42 12.19 -9.42 -0.92
N THR A 43 13.46 -9.32 -1.33
CA THR A 43 13.92 -9.83 -2.64
C THR A 43 13.55 -11.30 -2.85
N ARG A 44 13.69 -12.14 -1.82
CA ARG A 44 13.27 -13.54 -1.87
C ARG A 44 11.75 -13.69 -1.97
N ALA A 45 10.99 -12.95 -1.16
CA ALA A 45 9.53 -12.97 -1.23
C ALA A 45 9.01 -12.60 -2.63
N TRP A 46 9.58 -11.56 -3.26
CA TRP A 46 9.22 -11.16 -4.63
C TRP A 46 9.47 -12.27 -5.67
N LYS A 47 10.54 -13.06 -5.49
CA LYS A 47 10.84 -14.20 -6.37
C LYS A 47 9.91 -15.39 -6.12
N ILE A 48 9.62 -15.70 -4.86
CA ILE A 48 8.70 -16.79 -4.47
C ILE A 48 7.30 -16.53 -5.02
N GLN A 49 6.83 -15.28 -4.94
CA GLN A 49 5.53 -14.86 -5.48
C GLN A 49 5.55 -14.67 -7.01
N ASN A 50 6.68 -14.97 -7.67
CA ASN A 50 6.90 -14.80 -9.11
C ASN A 50 6.61 -13.39 -9.66
N ILE A 51 6.67 -12.38 -8.78
CA ILE A 51 6.48 -10.97 -9.14
C ILE A 51 7.75 -10.42 -9.81
N ARG A 52 8.92 -10.96 -9.45
CA ARG A 52 10.19 -10.70 -10.11
C ARG A 52 10.73 -12.02 -10.64
N PRO A 53 10.55 -12.31 -11.94
CA PRO A 53 11.05 -13.55 -12.50
C PRO A 53 12.58 -13.60 -12.35
N PRO A 54 13.13 -14.77 -11.99
CA PRO A 54 14.57 -14.93 -11.76
C PRO A 54 15.41 -14.70 -13.02
N ASP A 55 14.82 -14.91 -14.22
CA ASP A 55 15.53 -14.98 -15.50
C ASP A 55 15.43 -13.72 -16.36
N SER A 56 14.90 -12.62 -15.82
CA SER A 56 14.94 -11.36 -16.55
C SER A 56 16.39 -10.86 -16.58
N ASN A 57 17.00 -10.76 -17.76
CA ASN A 57 18.27 -10.05 -18.00
C ASN A 57 18.14 -8.51 -17.79
N ILE A 58 17.21 -8.12 -16.91
CA ILE A 58 16.75 -6.77 -16.68
C ILE A 58 17.28 -6.37 -15.30
N THR A 59 18.21 -5.43 -15.30
CA THR A 59 18.79 -4.86 -14.06
C THR A 59 17.85 -3.84 -13.41
N ARG A 60 16.87 -3.31 -14.15
CA ARG A 60 15.90 -2.31 -13.72
C ARG A 60 14.49 -2.86 -13.71
N HIS A 61 13.97 -3.13 -12.52
CA HIS A 61 12.55 -3.44 -12.35
C HIS A 61 11.72 -2.15 -12.31
N GLU A 62 10.47 -2.23 -12.80
CA GLU A 62 9.50 -1.13 -12.82
C GLU A 62 9.37 -0.43 -11.46
N PHE A 63 9.31 -1.21 -10.39
CA PHE A 63 9.28 -0.71 -9.02
C PHE A 63 10.52 -1.10 -8.22
N LYS A 64 10.87 -0.29 -7.21
CA LYS A 64 11.95 -0.58 -6.25
C LYS A 64 11.48 -1.61 -5.23
N SER A 65 12.37 -2.46 -4.72
CA SER A 65 11.97 -3.62 -3.89
C SER A 65 11.33 -3.24 -2.54
N THR A 66 11.98 -2.42 -1.73
CA THR A 66 11.45 -1.98 -0.42
C THR A 66 10.85 -0.59 -0.48
N HIS A 67 11.41 0.29 -1.32
CA HIS A 67 10.94 1.66 -1.47
C HIS A 67 9.57 1.76 -2.17
N CYS A 68 9.09 0.69 -2.84
CA CYS A 68 7.72 0.67 -3.37
C CYS A 68 6.67 0.81 -2.28
N PHE A 69 6.85 0.19 -1.10
CA PHE A 69 5.89 0.31 0.01
C PHE A 69 5.76 1.75 0.49
N ARG A 70 6.90 2.46 0.56
CA ARG A 70 6.93 3.88 0.92
C ARG A 70 6.21 4.73 -0.13
N LYS A 71 6.46 4.50 -1.43
CA LYS A 71 5.75 5.16 -2.52
C LYS A 71 4.26 4.86 -2.52
N PHE A 72 3.88 3.61 -2.26
CA PHE A 72 2.49 3.19 -2.18
C PHE A 72 1.75 3.94 -1.08
N PHE A 73 2.32 3.97 0.13
CA PHE A 73 1.76 4.72 1.25
C PHE A 73 1.58 6.21 0.90
N GLU A 74 2.64 6.87 0.43
CA GLU A 74 2.61 8.28 0.08
C GLU A 74 1.54 8.59 -0.98
N THR A 75 1.49 7.79 -2.06
CA THR A 75 0.56 7.99 -3.17
C THR A 75 -0.90 7.79 -2.76
N ARG A 76 -1.17 6.78 -1.92
CA ARG A 76 -2.53 6.48 -1.45
C ARG A 76 -2.99 7.48 -0.39
N ALA A 77 -2.12 7.84 0.54
CA ALA A 77 -2.41 8.80 1.59
C ALA A 77 -2.68 10.21 1.05
N MET A 78 -1.94 10.64 0.04
CA MET A 78 -2.13 11.96 -0.58
C MET A 78 -3.49 12.17 -1.24
N LYS A 79 -4.29 11.11 -1.48
CA LYS A 79 -5.64 11.23 -2.04
C LYS A 79 -6.64 11.88 -1.08
N SER A 80 -6.44 11.74 0.22
CA SER A 80 -7.42 12.19 1.23
C SER A 80 -6.78 12.87 2.45
N MET A 81 -5.50 12.62 2.72
CA MET A 81 -4.75 13.19 3.85
C MET A 81 -3.98 14.45 3.43
N LYS A 82 -3.74 15.35 4.37
CA LYS A 82 -2.87 16.53 4.15
C LYS A 82 -1.44 16.10 3.87
N LEU A 83 -0.79 16.71 2.86
CA LEU A 83 0.59 16.39 2.46
C LEU A 83 1.59 16.44 3.63
N LEU A 84 1.47 17.46 4.48
CA LEU A 84 2.32 17.62 5.67
C LEU A 84 2.18 16.45 6.65
N ASN A 85 0.94 16.04 6.91
CA ASN A 85 0.65 14.91 7.78
C ASN A 85 1.24 13.59 7.23
N VAL A 86 1.12 13.37 5.91
CA VAL A 86 1.74 12.20 5.24
C VAL A 86 3.25 12.20 5.44
N LYS A 87 3.92 13.33 5.20
CA LYS A 87 5.38 13.45 5.36
C LYS A 87 5.82 13.27 6.82
N ILE A 88 5.04 13.77 7.78
CA ILE A 88 5.26 13.55 9.22
C ILE A 88 5.20 12.06 9.55
N LEU A 89 4.15 11.34 9.11
CA LEU A 89 4.02 9.89 9.32
C LEU A 89 5.16 9.08 8.69
N MET A 90 5.71 9.56 7.58
CA MET A 90 6.86 8.93 6.92
C MET A 90 8.21 9.28 7.58
N GLY A 91 8.22 10.17 8.59
CA GLY A 91 9.43 10.68 9.21
C GLY A 91 10.32 11.47 8.24
N HIS A 92 9.73 12.12 7.23
CA HIS A 92 10.45 12.96 6.29
C HIS A 92 10.79 14.31 6.93
N ASP A 93 11.94 14.87 6.55
CA ASP A 93 12.25 16.25 6.89
C ASP A 93 11.60 17.19 5.88
N THR A 94 10.60 17.95 6.32
CA THR A 94 9.91 18.96 5.50
C THR A 94 10.55 20.35 5.58
N GLY A 95 11.62 20.52 6.37
CA GLY A 95 12.31 21.81 6.50
C GLY A 95 11.48 22.84 7.29
N LEU A 96 11.36 24.07 6.75
CA LEU A 96 10.77 25.25 7.40
C LEU A 96 9.36 25.00 7.99
N GLU A 97 8.60 24.09 7.40
CA GLU A 97 7.23 23.78 7.79
C GLU A 97 7.14 23.10 9.18
N LYS A 98 8.21 22.44 9.66
CA LYS A 98 8.24 21.77 10.97
C LYS A 98 8.03 22.72 12.16
N SER A 99 8.44 23.98 12.02
CA SER A 99 8.35 24.96 13.11
C SER A 99 6.89 25.41 13.31
N TYR A 100 6.17 25.62 12.20
CA TYR A 100 4.84 26.20 12.19
C TYR A 100 3.73 25.16 12.20
N TYR A 101 3.97 24.00 11.60
CA TYR A 101 2.96 22.95 11.47
C TYR A 101 3.23 21.81 12.46
N LYS A 102 2.51 21.85 13.58
CA LYS A 102 2.58 20.87 14.67
C LYS A 102 1.18 20.31 14.92
N PRO A 103 0.69 19.39 14.07
CA PRO A 103 -0.61 18.77 14.28
C PRO A 103 -0.59 17.99 15.59
N THR A 104 -1.72 17.96 16.27
CA THR A 104 -1.89 17.09 17.44
C THR A 104 -1.97 15.63 17.00
N GLU A 105 -1.70 14.70 17.91
CA GLU A 105 -1.81 13.26 17.61
C GLU A 105 -3.25 12.87 17.21
N GLN A 106 -4.26 13.52 17.79
CA GLN A 106 -5.67 13.32 17.46
C GLN A 106 -5.98 13.76 16.04
N GLU A 107 -5.56 14.97 15.64
CA GLU A 107 -5.72 15.46 14.26
C GLU A 107 -5.02 14.55 13.25
N LEU A 108 -3.83 14.04 13.60
CA LEU A 108 -3.08 13.13 12.74
C LEU A 108 -3.78 11.78 12.59
N LEU A 109 -4.35 11.26 13.68
CA LEU A 109 -5.11 10.02 13.71
C LEU A 109 -6.40 10.14 12.89
N GLU A 110 -7.19 11.19 13.10
CA GLU A 110 -8.41 11.44 12.34
C GLU A 110 -8.12 11.54 10.84
N ASP A 111 -7.03 12.19 10.46
CA ASP A 111 -6.64 12.32 9.06
C ASP A 111 -6.12 10.99 8.48
N TYR A 112 -5.45 10.17 9.30
CA TYR A 112 -5.02 8.82 8.91
C TYR A 112 -6.21 7.87 8.70
N LEU A 113 -7.20 7.90 9.58
CA LEU A 113 -8.38 7.01 9.54
C LEU A 113 -9.15 7.14 8.21
N LYS A 114 -9.19 8.33 7.61
CA LYS A 114 -9.81 8.55 6.29
C LYS A 114 -9.16 7.75 5.16
N VAL A 115 -7.89 7.38 5.30
CA VAL A 115 -7.11 6.70 4.26
C VAL A 115 -7.01 5.19 4.51
N VAL A 116 -7.42 4.70 5.69
CA VAL A 116 -7.21 3.28 6.06
C VAL A 116 -7.76 2.34 5.00
N ASP A 117 -8.95 2.62 4.45
CA ASP A 117 -9.54 1.80 3.40
C ASP A 117 -8.73 1.80 2.09
N LEU A 118 -8.06 2.91 1.76
CA LEU A 118 -7.20 3.02 0.58
C LEU A 118 -5.83 2.36 0.77
N LEU A 119 -5.35 2.25 2.00
CA LEU A 119 -4.08 1.59 2.37
C LEU A 119 -4.25 0.09 2.57
N THR A 120 -5.45 -0.35 2.94
CA THR A 120 -5.76 -1.74 3.22
C THR A 120 -5.89 -2.53 1.92
N ILE A 121 -5.04 -3.54 1.75
CA ILE A 121 -5.11 -4.47 0.63
C ILE A 121 -6.16 -5.54 0.99
N ASN A 122 -7.44 -5.19 0.83
CA ASN A 122 -8.56 -6.10 0.99
C ASN A 122 -9.47 -6.04 -0.25
N GLU A 123 -9.63 -7.18 -0.92
CA GLU A 123 -10.46 -7.30 -2.13
C GLU A 123 -11.92 -6.94 -1.84
N ILE A 124 -12.41 -7.22 -0.64
CA ILE A 124 -13.78 -6.92 -0.23
C ILE A 124 -14.05 -5.41 -0.26
N ASN A 125 -13.10 -4.59 0.20
CA ASN A 125 -13.26 -3.14 0.23
C ASN A 125 -13.23 -2.55 -1.18
N LYS A 126 -12.38 -3.10 -2.06
CA LYS A 126 -12.33 -2.71 -3.48
C LYS A 126 -13.66 -3.02 -4.18
N LEU A 127 -14.18 -4.22 -3.97
CA LEU A 127 -15.46 -4.66 -4.55
C LEU A 127 -16.63 -3.81 -4.05
N LYS A 128 -16.64 -3.44 -2.77
CA LYS A 128 -17.66 -2.54 -2.21
C LYS A 128 -17.65 -1.17 -2.88
N LEU A 129 -16.47 -0.56 -3.03
CA LEU A 129 -16.33 0.73 -3.71
C LEU A 129 -16.82 0.66 -5.17
N GLU A 130 -16.40 -0.35 -5.92
CA GLU A 130 -16.84 -0.56 -7.30
C GLU A 130 -18.35 -0.79 -7.40
N PHE A 131 -18.93 -1.50 -6.42
CA PHE A 131 -20.37 -1.74 -6.35
C PHE A 131 -21.15 -0.46 -6.02
N GLU A 132 -20.68 0.35 -5.07
CA GLU A 132 -21.28 1.63 -4.72
C GLU A 132 -21.25 2.61 -5.89
N GLU A 133 -20.13 2.71 -6.60
CA GLU A 133 -20.01 3.53 -7.81
C GLU A 133 -21.02 3.12 -8.89
N LYS A 134 -21.13 1.81 -9.17
CA LYS A 134 -22.12 1.28 -10.11
C LYS A 134 -23.55 1.59 -9.67
N LEU A 135 -23.85 1.39 -8.39
CA LEU A 135 -25.18 1.65 -7.84
C LEU A 135 -25.59 3.13 -7.97
N GLN A 136 -24.64 4.06 -7.78
CA GLN A 136 -24.91 5.49 -7.97
C GLN A 136 -25.21 5.83 -9.43
N ILE A 137 -24.46 5.24 -10.36
CA ILE A 137 -24.69 5.42 -11.80
C ILE A 137 -26.07 4.89 -12.18
N GLU A 138 -26.41 3.66 -11.78
CA GLU A 138 -27.71 3.05 -12.07
C GLU A 138 -28.87 3.86 -11.47
N LYS A 139 -28.73 4.36 -10.23
CA LYS A 139 -29.73 5.26 -9.63
C LYS A 139 -29.93 6.54 -10.44
N SER A 140 -28.85 7.19 -10.87
CA SER A 140 -28.94 8.41 -11.67
C SER A 140 -29.63 8.17 -13.03
N GLN A 141 -29.39 7.02 -13.65
CA GLN A 141 -30.05 6.61 -14.89
C GLN A 141 -31.53 6.32 -14.68
N LEU A 142 -31.89 5.61 -13.61
CA LEU A 142 -33.29 5.36 -13.25
C LEU A 142 -34.06 6.64 -12.98
N GLU A 143 -33.44 7.62 -12.31
CA GLU A 143 -34.05 8.93 -12.07
C GLU A 143 -34.29 9.70 -13.38
N ALA A 144 -33.36 9.64 -14.33
CA ALA A 144 -33.54 10.24 -15.65
C ALA A 144 -34.70 9.58 -16.40
N ILE A 145 -34.73 8.25 -16.47
CA ILE A 145 -35.80 7.48 -17.12
C ILE A 145 -37.16 7.77 -16.44
N ALA A 146 -37.20 7.85 -15.11
CA ALA A 146 -38.44 8.15 -14.38
C ALA A 146 -39.01 9.53 -14.75
N LYS A 147 -38.15 10.53 -14.96
CA LYS A 147 -38.56 11.87 -15.43
C LYS A 147 -39.12 11.81 -16.85
N ASP A 148 -38.46 11.10 -17.75
CA ASP A 148 -38.91 10.95 -19.14
C ASP A 148 -40.26 10.22 -19.22
N VAL A 149 -40.45 9.15 -18.45
CA VAL A 149 -41.72 8.42 -18.35
C VAL A 149 -42.82 9.30 -17.78
N ALA A 150 -42.53 10.11 -16.76
CA ALA A 150 -43.49 11.05 -16.20
C ALA A 150 -43.93 12.10 -17.22
N PHE A 151 -42.99 12.61 -18.03
CA PHE A 151 -43.25 13.54 -19.12
C PHE A 151 -44.14 12.91 -20.21
N LEU A 152 -43.80 11.70 -20.67
CA LEU A 152 -44.58 10.98 -21.70
C LEU A 152 -46.00 10.67 -21.23
N LYS A 153 -46.18 10.23 -19.98
CA LYS A 153 -47.51 10.01 -19.40
C LYS A 153 -48.35 11.28 -19.41
N ARG A 154 -47.73 12.43 -19.15
CA ARG A 154 -48.40 13.73 -19.16
C ARG A 154 -48.87 14.11 -20.57
N ILE A 155 -48.04 13.85 -21.59
CA ILE A 155 -48.40 14.05 -23.00
C ILE A 155 -49.54 13.11 -23.41
N TYR A 156 -49.42 11.82 -23.10
CA TYR A 156 -50.42 10.81 -23.45
C TYR A 156 -51.80 11.16 -22.89
N ASN A 157 -51.88 11.55 -21.62
CA ASN A 157 -53.14 11.95 -20.99
C ASN A 157 -53.76 13.19 -21.65
N LYS A 158 -52.94 14.10 -22.20
CA LYS A 158 -53.41 15.30 -22.92
C LYS A 158 -53.89 14.99 -24.34
N LEU A 159 -53.44 13.90 -24.95
CA LEU A 159 -53.88 13.45 -26.28
C LEU A 159 -55.11 12.54 -26.23
N LYS A 160 -55.33 11.88 -25.09
CA LYS A 160 -56.46 10.95 -24.88
C LYS A 160 -57.71 11.63 -24.34
N GLY A 161 -57.56 12.76 -23.65
CA GLY A 161 -58.67 13.66 -23.29
C GLY A 161 -58.93 14.67 -24.39
#